data_AF-A0A849SUC1-F1
#
_entry.id   AF-A0A849SUC1-F1
#
_cell.length_a   1.000
_cell.length_b   1.000
_cell.length_c   1.000
_cell.angle_alpha   90.00
_cell.angle_beta   90.00
_cell.angle_gamma   90.00
#
_symmetry.space_group_name_H-M   'P 1'
#
loop_
_entity.id
_entity.type
_entity.pdbx_description
1 polymer ?
#
loop_
_entity_poly.entity_id
_entity_poly.type
_entity_poly.pdbx_seq_one_letter_code
_entity_poly.pdbx_strand_id
1 'polypeptide(L)'
;MAIHDLAIRNLTPTDYLLIEDEHNRLKRFLGDLHDTCCNLDNLLNCQSCSKEKFASCRGRLPSFFLDLMDIVDKHFYHEEAIMLNRPNITEDYEYFRNHSHAHAKILLELSAIIRKCVAIDKLDTTAESYRQFFQNISDLFEAHDRDFDDPFIQSTKT
;
A
#
# COMPACT_ATOMS: atom_id res chain seq x y z
N MET A 1 3.49 -8.77 2.76
CA MET A 1 2.26 -9.03 3.54
C MET A 1 2.12 -10.49 4.00
N ALA A 2 3.08 -11.38 3.75
CA ALA A 2 2.88 -12.80 4.05
C ALA A 2 2.93 -13.09 5.56
N ILE A 3 3.68 -12.29 6.31
CA ILE A 3 3.87 -12.46 7.75
C ILE A 3 2.70 -11.80 8.49
N HIS A 4 2.31 -10.59 8.08
CA HIS A 4 1.12 -9.91 8.57
C HIS A 4 -0.20 -10.70 8.30
N ASP A 5 -0.31 -11.37 7.14
CA ASP A 5 -1.45 -12.25 6.82
C ASP A 5 -1.60 -13.43 7.82
N LEU A 6 -0.52 -13.83 8.52
CA LEU A 6 -0.58 -14.84 9.59
C LEU A 6 -1.01 -14.23 10.92
N ALA A 7 -0.52 -13.03 11.22
CA ALA A 7 -0.82 -12.28 12.45
C ALA A 7 -2.33 -12.02 12.61
N ILE A 8 -3.00 -11.64 11.52
CA ILE A 8 -4.42 -11.28 11.55
C ILE A 8 -5.33 -12.45 11.93
N ARG A 9 -4.90 -13.71 11.75
CA ARG A 9 -5.72 -14.90 12.05
C ARG A 9 -6.06 -15.06 13.53
N ASN A 10 -5.33 -14.37 14.41
CA ASN A 10 -5.57 -14.35 15.85
C ASN A 10 -6.45 -13.18 16.31
N LEU A 11 -6.98 -12.39 15.38
CA LEU A 11 -7.93 -11.32 15.65
C LEU A 11 -9.33 -11.88 15.98
N THR A 12 -10.20 -11.00 16.49
CA THR A 12 -11.63 -11.32 16.54
C THR A 12 -12.16 -11.56 15.12
N PRO A 13 -13.24 -12.34 14.92
CA PRO A 13 -13.77 -12.59 13.58
C PRO A 13 -14.11 -11.30 12.82
N THR A 14 -14.60 -10.27 13.50
CA THR A 14 -14.94 -8.97 12.90
C THR A 14 -13.67 -8.23 12.44
N ASP A 15 -12.66 -8.15 13.31
CA ASP A 15 -11.41 -7.45 13.01
C ASP A 15 -10.61 -8.20 11.91
N TYR A 16 -10.61 -9.53 11.95
CA TYR A 16 -10.00 -10.36 10.90
C TYR A 16 -10.62 -10.06 9.53
N LEU A 17 -11.95 -10.09 9.43
CA LEU A 17 -12.65 -9.86 8.15
C LEU A 17 -12.41 -8.45 7.61
N LEU A 18 -12.29 -7.46 8.50
CA LEU A 18 -11.97 -6.08 8.12
C LEU A 18 -10.57 -6.00 7.48
N ILE A 19 -9.55 -6.46 8.19
CA ILE A 19 -8.17 -6.41 7.68
C ILE A 19 -7.98 -7.29 6.45
N GLU A 20 -8.63 -8.46 6.40
CA GLU A 20 -8.60 -9.35 5.24
C GLU A 20 -9.23 -8.68 3.99
N ASP A 21 -10.36 -7.97 4.12
CA ASP A 21 -10.95 -7.25 2.99
C ASP A 21 -10.04 -6.10 2.50
N GLU A 22 -9.40 -5.38 3.41
CA GLU A 22 -8.45 -4.31 3.06
C GLU A 22 -7.22 -4.85 2.33
N HIS A 23 -6.64 -5.95 2.82
CA HIS A 23 -5.54 -6.65 2.14
C HIS A 23 -5.97 -7.15 0.76
N ASN A 24 -7.18 -7.69 0.65
CA ASN A 24 -7.71 -8.13 -0.64
C ASN A 24 -7.95 -6.93 -1.58
N ARG A 25 -8.39 -5.78 -1.07
CA ARG A 25 -8.51 -4.53 -1.84
C ARG A 25 -7.14 -4.07 -2.33
N LEU A 26 -6.10 -4.12 -1.50
CA LEU A 26 -4.74 -3.79 -1.91
C LEU A 26 -4.19 -4.76 -2.97
N LYS A 27 -4.43 -6.07 -2.80
CA LYS A 27 -4.06 -7.10 -3.81
C LYS A 27 -4.75 -6.83 -5.15
N ARG A 28 -6.06 -6.53 -5.14
CA ARG A 28 -6.82 -6.14 -6.34
C ARG A 28 -6.26 -4.88 -6.98
N PHE A 29 -5.97 -3.86 -6.17
CA PHE A 29 -5.35 -2.61 -6.63
C PHE A 29 -4.02 -2.87 -7.36
N LEU A 30 -3.13 -3.69 -6.79
CA LEU A 30 -1.85 -4.01 -7.43
C LEU A 30 -2.04 -4.76 -8.74
N GLY A 31 -3.00 -5.69 -8.81
CA GLY A 31 -3.37 -6.38 -10.05
C GLY A 31 -3.92 -5.40 -11.11
N ASP A 32 -4.82 -4.51 -10.72
CA ASP A 32 -5.39 -3.51 -11.64
C ASP A 32 -4.32 -2.53 -12.14
N LEU A 33 -3.39 -2.14 -11.28
CA LEU A 33 -2.27 -1.27 -11.63
C LEU A 33 -1.36 -1.97 -12.66
N HIS A 34 -1.04 -3.24 -12.40
CA HIS A 34 -0.27 -4.11 -13.28
C HIS A 34 -0.92 -4.22 -14.67
N ASP A 35 -2.19 -4.61 -14.71
CA ASP A 35 -2.91 -4.90 -15.96
C ASP A 35 -3.28 -3.64 -16.77
N THR A 36 -3.33 -2.49 -16.11
CA THR A 36 -3.63 -1.22 -16.79
C THR A 36 -2.51 -0.86 -17.76
N CYS A 37 -1.23 -1.02 -17.40
CA CYS A 37 -0.11 -0.73 -18.29
C CYS A 37 0.42 -2.00 -18.96
N CYS A 38 0.22 -2.13 -20.28
CA CYS A 38 0.69 -3.30 -21.04
C CYS A 38 2.22 -3.43 -21.14
N ASN A 39 2.95 -2.39 -20.74
CA ASN A 39 4.41 -2.33 -20.76
C ASN A 39 4.99 -2.17 -19.34
N LEU A 40 4.28 -2.69 -18.33
CA LEU A 40 4.78 -2.73 -16.96
C LEU A 40 5.91 -3.76 -16.84
N ASP A 41 5.72 -4.97 -17.36
CA ASP A 41 6.73 -6.05 -17.27
C ASP A 41 7.84 -5.95 -18.30
N ASN A 42 7.62 -5.22 -19.39
CA ASN A 42 8.61 -5.07 -20.45
C ASN A 42 9.23 -3.66 -20.36
N LEU A 43 10.53 -3.57 -20.61
CA LEU A 43 11.26 -2.28 -20.62
C LEU A 43 10.90 -1.41 -21.84
N LEU A 44 9.80 -1.70 -22.54
CA LEU A 44 9.33 -0.89 -23.64
C LEU A 44 8.63 0.36 -23.11
N ASN A 45 8.57 1.36 -23.97
CA ASN A 45 7.80 2.58 -23.76
C ASN A 45 6.39 2.41 -24.37
N CYS A 46 5.55 3.43 -24.25
CA CYS A 46 4.20 3.39 -24.82
C CYS A 46 4.14 3.65 -26.34
N GLN A 47 5.25 3.65 -27.07
CA GLN A 47 5.25 3.96 -28.52
C GLN A 47 4.55 2.87 -29.35
N SER A 48 4.53 1.63 -28.86
CA SER A 48 3.81 0.51 -29.48
C SER A 48 2.34 0.44 -29.06
N CYS A 49 1.89 1.25 -28.11
CA CYS A 49 0.50 1.28 -27.67
C CYS A 49 -0.39 1.94 -28.72
N SER A 50 -1.65 1.48 -28.83
CA SER A 50 -2.67 2.29 -29.50
C SER A 50 -2.90 3.60 -28.74
N LYS A 51 -3.38 4.63 -29.44
CA LYS A 51 -3.67 5.93 -28.83
C LYS A 51 -4.71 5.80 -27.70
N GLU A 52 -5.70 4.94 -27.89
CA GLU A 52 -6.75 4.65 -26.93
C GLU A 52 -6.17 4.01 -25.66
N LYS A 53 -5.28 3.01 -25.82
CA LYS A 53 -4.63 2.37 -24.67
C LYS A 53 -3.73 3.34 -23.91
N PHE A 54 -2.93 4.15 -24.63
CA PHE A 54 -2.08 5.16 -24.00
C PHE A 54 -2.90 6.20 -23.22
N ALA A 55 -3.95 6.75 -23.84
CA ALA A 55 -4.85 7.71 -23.19
C ALA A 55 -5.53 7.09 -21.95
N SER A 56 -5.95 5.82 -22.03
CA SER A 56 -6.53 5.10 -20.89
C SER A 56 -5.52 4.93 -19.75
N CYS A 57 -4.30 4.47 -20.03
CA CYS A 57 -3.26 4.30 -19.01
C CYS A 57 -2.96 5.62 -18.29
N ARG A 58 -2.75 6.68 -19.08
CA ARG A 58 -2.44 8.01 -18.55
C ARG A 58 -3.59 8.59 -17.74
N GLY A 59 -4.83 8.42 -18.23
CA GLY A 59 -6.02 8.93 -17.55
C GLY A 59 -6.35 8.21 -16.23
N ARG A 60 -6.02 6.91 -16.11
CA ARG A 60 -6.28 6.12 -14.90
C ARG A 60 -5.22 6.31 -13.80
N LEU A 61 -4.00 6.71 -14.16
CA LEU A 61 -2.88 6.82 -13.24
C LEU A 61 -3.16 7.74 -12.03
N PRO A 62 -3.76 8.94 -12.18
CA PRO A 62 -4.17 9.75 -11.04
C PRO A 62 -5.17 9.06 -10.11
N SER A 63 -6.10 8.27 -10.64
CA SER A 63 -7.07 7.53 -9.83
C SER A 63 -6.37 6.46 -8.98
N PHE A 64 -5.35 5.80 -9.52
CA PHE A 64 -4.55 4.86 -8.73
C PHE A 64 -3.81 5.54 -7.58
N PHE A 65 -3.32 6.77 -7.77
CA PHE A 65 -2.68 7.51 -6.68
C PHE A 65 -3.66 7.80 -5.53
N LEU A 66 -4.88 8.23 -5.85
CA LEU A 66 -5.89 8.54 -4.85
C LEU A 66 -6.42 7.29 -4.16
N ASP A 67 -6.67 6.22 -4.92
CA ASP A 67 -7.20 4.97 -4.36
C ASP A 67 -6.19 4.30 -3.42
N LEU A 68 -4.89 4.31 -3.77
CA LEU A 68 -3.85 3.79 -2.87
C LEU A 68 -3.81 4.55 -1.55
N MET A 69 -3.82 5.89 -1.60
CA MET A 69 -3.80 6.70 -0.37
C MET A 69 -5.02 6.41 0.51
N ASP A 70 -6.21 6.27 -0.09
CA ASP A 70 -7.43 5.90 0.65
C ASP A 70 -7.35 4.51 1.29
N ILE A 71 -6.82 3.52 0.55
CA ILE A 71 -6.65 2.15 1.06
C ILE A 71 -5.70 2.15 2.26
N VAL A 72 -4.54 2.78 2.12
CA VAL A 72 -3.47 2.75 3.13
C VAL A 72 -3.86 3.52 4.39
N ASP A 73 -4.42 4.72 4.23
CA ASP A 73 -4.84 5.55 5.36
C ASP A 73 -5.90 4.85 6.22
N LYS A 74 -6.91 4.25 5.58
CA LYS A 74 -7.95 3.49 6.28
C LYS A 74 -7.40 2.24 6.97
N HIS A 75 -6.55 1.51 6.26
CA HIS A 75 -5.94 0.30 6.79
C HIS A 75 -5.13 0.58 8.06
N PHE A 76 -4.23 1.55 8.01
CA PHE A 76 -3.43 1.98 9.15
C PHE A 76 -4.28 2.46 10.32
N TYR A 77 -5.33 3.24 10.04
CA TYR A 77 -6.28 3.66 11.07
C TYR A 77 -6.95 2.47 11.77
N HIS A 78 -7.42 1.47 11.01
CA HIS A 78 -8.08 0.30 11.59
C HIS A 78 -7.12 -0.58 12.37
N GLU A 79 -5.91 -0.80 11.88
CA GLU A 79 -4.89 -1.57 12.61
C GLU A 79 -4.55 -0.92 13.95
N GLU A 80 -4.31 0.38 13.97
CA GLU A 80 -4.02 1.13 15.18
C GLU A 80 -5.19 1.09 16.17
N ALA A 81 -6.43 1.22 15.68
CA ALA A 81 -7.62 1.08 16.51
C ALA A 81 -7.75 -0.34 17.11
N ILE A 82 -7.47 -1.38 16.32
CA ILE A 82 -7.46 -2.77 16.79
C ILE A 82 -6.37 -2.97 17.85
N MET A 83 -5.18 -2.39 17.68
CA MET A 83 -4.10 -2.46 18.67
C MET A 83 -4.51 -1.79 19.99
N LEU A 84 -5.10 -0.59 19.94
CA LEU A 84 -5.54 0.15 21.13
C LEU A 84 -6.70 -0.52 21.88
N ASN A 85 -7.52 -1.32 21.19
CA ASN A 85 -8.59 -2.09 21.82
C ASN A 85 -8.07 -3.31 22.63
N ARG A 86 -6.77 -3.61 22.58
CA ARG A 86 -6.18 -4.73 23.31
C ARG A 86 -5.90 -4.35 24.78
N PRO A 87 -6.00 -5.33 25.70
CA PRO A 87 -5.69 -5.07 27.10
C PRO A 87 -4.26 -4.54 27.29
N ASN A 88 -4.10 -3.53 28.14
CA ASN A 88 -2.83 -2.89 28.52
C ASN A 88 -2.11 -2.12 27.40
N ILE A 89 -2.76 -1.90 26.26
CA ILE A 89 -2.21 -1.06 25.19
C ILE A 89 -2.80 0.34 25.30
N THR A 90 -1.93 1.33 25.26
CA THR A 90 -2.29 2.75 25.22
C THR A 90 -1.48 3.43 24.14
N GLU A 91 -1.82 4.67 23.82
CA GLU A 91 -1.04 5.50 22.90
C GLU A 91 0.41 5.71 23.37
N ASP A 92 0.70 5.55 24.67
CA ASP A 92 2.03 5.66 25.25
C ASP A 92 2.84 4.36 25.22
N TYR A 93 2.24 3.25 24.83
CA TYR A 93 2.93 1.98 24.72
C TYR A 93 3.96 2.04 23.58
N GLU A 94 5.22 1.71 23.88
CA GLU A 94 6.35 1.96 22.98
C GLU A 94 6.17 1.29 21.61
N TYR A 95 5.71 0.05 21.59
CA TYR A 95 5.49 -0.68 20.35
C TYR A 95 4.40 -0.04 19.50
N PHE A 96 3.29 0.40 20.12
CA PHE A 96 2.22 1.12 19.41
C PHE A 96 2.73 2.43 18.82
N ARG A 97 3.48 3.23 19.59
CA ARG A 97 4.06 4.48 19.07
C ARG A 97 5.00 4.24 17.89
N ASN A 98 5.84 3.21 17.96
CA ASN A 98 6.76 2.87 16.88
C ASN A 98 5.98 2.44 15.62
N HIS A 99 4.91 1.68 15.78
CA HIS A 99 4.03 1.26 14.68
C HIS A 99 3.32 2.45 14.02
N SER A 100 2.64 3.28 14.81
CA SER A 100 1.94 4.48 14.31
C SER A 100 2.89 5.48 13.66
N HIS A 101 4.12 5.62 14.20
CA HIS A 101 5.15 6.45 13.56
C HIS A 101 5.59 5.88 12.20
N ALA A 102 5.70 4.56 12.07
CA ALA A 102 6.01 3.92 10.80
C ALA A 102 4.90 4.13 9.77
N HIS A 103 3.63 4.05 10.17
CA HIS A 103 2.49 4.38 9.31
C HIS A 103 2.54 5.81 8.79
N ALA A 104 2.78 6.78 9.67
CA ALA A 104 2.92 8.18 9.28
C ALA A 104 4.08 8.39 8.29
N LYS A 105 5.20 7.69 8.50
CA LYS A 105 6.36 7.73 7.59
C LYS A 105 6.02 7.15 6.22
N ILE A 106 5.32 6.02 6.17
CA ILE A 106 4.87 5.39 4.92
C ILE A 106 3.95 6.32 4.13
N LEU A 107 3.00 7.00 4.78
CA LEU A 107 2.11 7.97 4.11
C LEU A 107 2.89 9.15 3.50
N LEU A 108 3.94 9.63 4.16
CA LEU A 108 4.84 10.66 3.63
C LEU A 108 5.65 10.15 2.44
N GLU A 109 6.17 8.92 2.52
CA GLU A 109 6.92 8.27 1.44
C GLU A 109 6.03 8.00 0.22
N LEU A 110 4.81 7.48 0.41
CA LEU A 110 3.82 7.32 -0.65
C LEU A 110 3.50 8.64 -1.34
N SER A 111 3.30 9.71 -0.56
CA SER A 111 3.09 11.04 -1.12
C SER A 111 4.29 11.51 -1.98
N ALA A 112 5.52 11.17 -1.58
CA ALA A 112 6.73 11.48 -2.35
C ALA A 112 6.83 10.63 -3.63
N ILE A 113 6.53 9.34 -3.55
CA ILE A 113 6.47 8.42 -4.69
C ILE A 113 5.45 8.92 -5.72
N ILE A 114 4.25 9.29 -5.29
CA ILE A 114 3.19 9.83 -6.17
C ILE A 114 3.67 11.10 -6.87
N ARG A 115 4.27 12.06 -6.14
CA ARG A 115 4.81 13.29 -6.75
C ARG A 115 5.88 12.99 -7.80
N LYS A 116 6.77 12.02 -7.53
CA LYS A 116 7.80 11.59 -8.49
C LYS A 116 7.16 10.98 -9.74
N CYS A 117 6.17 10.10 -9.57
CA CYS A 117 5.45 9.46 -10.66
C CYS A 117 4.72 10.48 -11.55
N VAL A 118 4.02 11.45 -10.94
CA VAL A 118 3.38 12.56 -11.66
C VAL A 118 4.40 13.36 -12.50
N ALA A 119 5.60 13.60 -11.97
CA ALA A 119 6.65 14.30 -12.69
C ALA A 119 7.17 13.51 -13.91
N ILE A 120 7.32 12.18 -13.75
CA ILE A 120 7.75 11.26 -14.81
C ILE A 120 6.69 11.18 -15.92
N ASP A 121 5.41 11.03 -15.57
CA ASP A 121 4.31 10.96 -16.55
C ASP A 121 4.21 12.21 -17.42
N LYS A 122 4.49 13.40 -16.87
CA LYS A 122 4.53 14.66 -17.62
C LYS A 122 5.57 14.71 -18.73
N LEU A 123 6.56 13.82 -18.72
CA LEU A 123 7.57 13.66 -19.77
C LEU A 123 7.14 12.65 -20.85
N ASP A 124 5.84 12.30 -20.91
CA ASP A 124 5.27 11.26 -21.78
C ASP A 124 5.91 9.87 -21.59
N THR A 125 6.41 9.62 -20.37
CA THR A 125 6.99 8.34 -19.96
C THR A 125 6.05 7.55 -19.04
N THR A 126 4.77 7.46 -19.42
CA THR A 126 3.71 6.81 -18.61
C THR A 126 4.08 5.38 -18.18
N ALA A 127 4.62 4.54 -19.07
CA ALA A 127 5.05 3.19 -18.70
C ALA A 127 6.12 3.17 -17.59
N GLU A 128 7.06 4.11 -17.65
CA GLU A 128 8.08 4.25 -16.60
C GLU A 128 7.47 4.69 -15.28
N SER A 129 6.50 5.61 -15.32
CA SER A 129 5.76 6.01 -14.12
C SER A 129 5.01 4.83 -13.49
N TYR A 130 4.38 3.96 -14.29
CA TYR A 130 3.70 2.76 -13.77
C TYR A 130 4.67 1.77 -13.14
N ARG A 131 5.82 1.51 -13.79
CA ARG A 131 6.86 0.61 -13.25
C ARG A 131 7.43 1.12 -11.92
N GLN A 132 7.83 2.39 -11.87
CA GLN A 132 8.36 2.97 -10.64
C GLN A 132 7.29 3.00 -9.55
N PHE A 133 6.04 3.29 -9.89
CA PHE A 133 4.97 3.26 -8.91
C PHE A 133 4.78 1.85 -8.34
N PHE A 134 4.59 0.85 -9.19
CA PHE A 134 4.41 -0.54 -8.79
C PHE A 134 5.56 -1.09 -7.93
N GLN A 135 6.81 -0.85 -8.36
CA GLN A 135 7.99 -1.32 -7.64
C GLN A 135 8.12 -0.65 -6.27
N ASN A 136 8.04 0.68 -6.21
CA ASN A 136 8.22 1.40 -4.95
C ASN A 136 7.14 1.05 -3.91
N ILE A 137 5.89 0.82 -4.34
CA ILE A 137 4.81 0.41 -3.42
C ILE A 137 5.06 -1.00 -2.90
N SER A 138 5.41 -1.93 -3.79
CA SER A 138 5.69 -3.32 -3.42
C SER A 138 6.83 -3.38 -2.40
N ASP A 139 7.93 -2.66 -2.66
CA ASP A 139 9.08 -2.60 -1.74
C ASP A 139 8.72 -1.99 -0.38
N LEU A 140 7.90 -0.93 -0.38
CA LEU A 140 7.48 -0.23 0.83
C LEU A 140 6.64 -1.13 1.75
N PHE A 141 5.65 -1.84 1.20
CA PHE A 141 4.82 -2.74 1.98
C PHE A 141 5.53 -4.03 2.37
N GLU A 142 6.45 -4.54 1.55
CA GLU A 142 7.30 -5.65 1.96
C GLU A 142 8.24 -5.26 3.11
N ALA A 143 8.75 -4.03 3.13
CA ALA A 143 9.57 -3.55 4.23
C ALA A 143 8.75 -3.41 5.52
N HIS A 144 7.57 -2.80 5.46
CA HIS A 144 6.67 -2.68 6.62
C HIS A 144 6.26 -4.04 7.18
N ASP A 145 5.87 -4.98 6.32
CA ASP A 145 5.50 -6.34 6.73
C ASP A 145 6.63 -7.08 7.46
N ARG A 146 7.90 -6.80 7.11
CA ARG A 146 9.07 -7.37 7.80
C ARG A 146 9.42 -6.66 9.11
N ASP A 147 9.27 -5.34 9.15
CA ASP A 147 9.58 -4.56 10.34
C ASP A 147 8.53 -4.79 11.46
N PHE A 148 7.30 -5.12 11.05
CA PHE A 148 6.16 -5.36 11.92
C PHE A 148 5.49 -6.70 11.62
N ASP A 149 6.29 -7.78 11.63
CA ASP A 149 5.89 -9.17 11.37
C ASP A 149 4.55 -9.59 12.02
N ASP A 150 4.26 -9.12 13.24
CA ASP A 150 2.99 -9.42 13.94
C ASP A 150 2.61 -8.29 14.93
N PRO A 151 1.99 -7.20 14.45
CA PRO A 151 1.72 -6.04 15.29
C PRO A 151 0.69 -6.34 16.38
N PHE A 152 -0.16 -7.34 16.14
CA PHE A 152 -1.22 -7.74 17.03
C PHE A 152 -0.72 -8.59 18.21
N ILE A 153 0.15 -9.57 17.98
CA ILE A 153 0.70 -10.39 19.07
C ILE A 153 1.81 -9.61 19.78
N GLN A 154 2.71 -8.95 19.06
CA GLN A 154 3.80 -8.20 19.68
C GLN A 154 3.26 -7.07 20.55
N SER A 155 2.16 -6.44 20.16
CA SER A 155 1.53 -5.43 21.03
C SER A 155 1.10 -6.03 22.37
N THR A 156 0.68 -7.29 22.43
CA THR A 156 0.24 -7.91 23.71
C THR A 156 1.37 -8.44 24.59
N LYS A 157 2.63 -8.36 24.17
CA LYS A 157 3.77 -8.82 24.98
C LYS A 157 4.06 -7.77 26.06
N THR A 158 3.98 -8.23 27.31
CA THR A 158 4.32 -7.48 28.52
C THR A 158 5.79 -7.63 28.85
#